data_AF-A0A085M4N4-F1
#
_entry.id   AF-A0A085M4N4-F1
#
_cell.length_a   1.000
_cell.length_b   1.000
_cell.length_c   1.000
_cell.angle_alpha   90.00
_cell.angle_beta   90.00
_cell.angle_gamma   90.00
#
_symmetry.space_group_name_H-M   'P 1'
#
loop_
_entity.id
_entity.type
_entity.pdbx_description
1 polymer ?
#
loop_
_entity_poly.entity_id
_entity_poly.type
_entity_poly.pdbx_seq_one_letter_code
_entity_poly.pdbx_strand_id
1 'polypeptide(L)'
;MIQNVSCPVQSDVEDLQEYLAILSKDNSKRVTMAKERRINRSFFDQRCVEFIFTVCDRFHFPPDVRYSTVCLFDAFMFAHVSSLWQYVDENCRTEESFLKDWNTVETKLSSQVVLRVLSCVQIISKMSNYSTQLNVSSVKNFLQCMGFCYTEEQILKAELRVLKALDYDVNIQSPLTYLSTLLKLVAADVQMSNFQSIYNICLDILSFVFMKRDEIYDSLLLDPISEQERKHQIVVLEADYMLLACGVITSAVELSADQCNEHSILLSLSNRSSIPVEELKHFRANVKKCVIKSKQTVRTQETTHRRCSPVKFVDLSCLLPTSHTAPEFNLASLPIGRRFLRLFP
;
A
#
# COMPACT_ATOMS: atom_id res chain seq x y z
N MET A 1 3.27 25.03 4.24
CA MET A 1 4.71 25.31 4.11
C MET A 1 5.39 24.00 3.78
N ILE A 2 5.86 23.85 2.54
CA ILE A 2 6.63 22.70 2.09
C ILE A 2 7.98 22.80 2.81
N GLN A 3 8.34 21.80 3.62
CA GLN A 3 9.72 21.72 4.10
C GLN A 3 10.61 21.59 2.86
N ASN A 4 11.46 22.58 2.61
CA ASN A 4 12.51 22.49 1.61
C ASN A 4 13.39 21.31 2.00
N VAL A 5 13.31 20.21 1.25
CA VAL A 5 14.17 19.05 1.44
C VAL A 5 15.51 19.37 0.79
N SER A 6 16.40 19.98 1.57
CA SER A 6 17.79 20.25 1.15
C SER A 6 18.64 18.99 1.27
N CYS A 7 19.77 18.94 0.54
CA CYS A 7 20.77 17.90 0.74
C CYS A 7 21.23 17.86 2.21
N PRO A 8 21.38 16.67 2.81
CA PRO A 8 21.76 16.53 4.22
C PRO A 8 23.15 17.08 4.50
N VAL A 9 23.33 17.71 5.67
CA VAL A 9 24.64 18.11 6.22
C VAL A 9 25.35 16.85 6.76
N GLN A 10 26.67 16.87 6.94
CA GLN A 10 27.45 15.68 7.29
C GLN A 10 27.01 15.00 8.60
N SER A 11 26.55 15.76 9.60
CA SER A 11 25.92 15.23 10.83
C SER A 11 24.60 14.48 10.54
N ASP A 12 23.82 14.94 9.55
CA ASP A 12 22.55 14.30 9.19
C ASP A 12 22.77 12.95 8.50
N VAL A 13 23.93 12.74 7.86
CA VAL A 13 24.23 11.51 7.14
C VAL A 13 24.48 10.34 8.09
N GLU A 14 25.15 10.57 9.22
CA GLU A 14 25.38 9.52 10.24
C GLU A 14 24.06 9.09 10.88
N ASP A 15 23.23 10.05 11.28
CA ASP A 15 21.89 9.78 11.84
C ASP A 15 21.01 9.01 10.84
N LEU A 16 21.05 9.39 9.55
CA LEU A 16 20.32 8.68 8.50
C LEU A 16 20.84 7.25 8.26
N GLN A 17 22.14 6.99 8.46
CA GLN A 17 22.71 5.65 8.36
C GLN A 17 22.25 4.76 9.53
N GLU A 18 22.27 5.28 10.75
CA GLU A 18 21.72 4.56 11.91
C GLU A 18 20.23 4.27 11.71
N TYR A 19 19.47 5.25 11.22
CA TYR A 19 18.06 5.06 10.94
C TYR A 19 17.82 4.03 9.82
N LEU A 20 18.64 4.02 8.77
CA LEU A 20 18.59 2.99 7.72
C LEU A 20 18.86 1.58 8.29
N ALA A 21 19.71 1.43 9.30
CA ALA A 21 19.95 0.15 9.96
C ALA A 21 18.71 -0.34 10.70
N ILE A 22 17.97 0.56 11.37
CA ILE A 22 16.68 0.27 12.00
C ILE A 22 15.67 -0.18 10.92
N LEU A 23 15.53 0.59 9.84
CA LEU A 23 14.64 0.28 8.73
C LEU A 23 14.97 -1.08 8.07
N SER A 24 16.26 -1.39 7.90
CA SER A 24 16.73 -2.67 7.36
C SER A 24 16.35 -3.86 8.25
N LYS A 25 16.43 -3.68 9.58
CA LYS A 25 16.02 -4.70 10.55
C LYS A 25 14.51 -4.93 10.50
N ASP A 26 13.73 -3.85 10.45
CA ASP A 26 12.27 -3.93 10.34
C ASP A 26 11.83 -4.58 9.02
N ASN A 27 12.52 -4.27 7.91
CA ASN A 27 12.28 -4.89 6.62
C ASN A 27 12.55 -6.39 6.66
N SER A 28 13.70 -6.79 7.22
CA SER A 28 14.08 -8.20 7.36
C SER A 28 13.07 -8.97 8.21
N LYS A 29 12.56 -8.37 9.29
CA LYS A 29 11.48 -8.95 10.10
C LYS A 29 10.21 -9.15 9.27
N ARG A 30 9.79 -8.13 8.50
CA ARG A 30 8.59 -8.19 7.66
C ARG A 30 8.70 -9.27 6.58
N VAL A 31 9.83 -9.32 5.87
CA VAL A 31 10.13 -10.34 4.85
C VAL A 31 10.19 -11.74 5.47
N THR A 32 10.76 -11.90 6.66
CA THR A 32 10.79 -13.20 7.36
C THR A 32 9.38 -13.66 7.72
N MET A 33 8.55 -12.78 8.28
CA MET A 33 7.15 -13.09 8.57
C MET A 33 6.38 -13.47 7.30
N ALA A 34 6.69 -12.84 6.15
CA ALA A 34 6.12 -13.19 4.85
C ALA A 34 6.51 -14.60 4.40
N LYS A 35 7.81 -14.94 4.47
CA LYS A 35 8.34 -16.27 4.14
C LYS A 35 7.76 -17.36 5.04
N GLU A 36 7.53 -17.05 6.30
CA GLU A 36 6.89 -17.95 7.28
C GLU A 36 5.36 -18.03 7.13
N ARG A 37 4.77 -17.38 6.11
CA ARG A 37 3.31 -17.33 5.87
C ARG A 37 2.51 -16.76 7.05
N ARG A 38 3.14 -15.90 7.87
CA ARG A 38 2.52 -15.23 9.02
C ARG A 38 1.82 -13.93 8.63
N ILE A 39 2.09 -13.43 7.43
CA ILE A 39 1.34 -12.32 6.82
C ILE A 39 0.72 -12.80 5.51
N ASN A 40 -0.42 -12.22 5.16
CA ASN A 40 -1.17 -12.53 3.95
C ASN A 40 -1.10 -11.34 2.97
N ARG A 41 -1.74 -11.48 1.80
CA ARG A 41 -1.91 -10.36 0.87
C ARG A 41 -2.57 -9.17 1.54
N SER A 42 -2.26 -7.98 1.05
CA SER A 42 -2.85 -6.74 1.52
C SER A 42 -4.36 -6.66 1.27
N PHE A 43 -5.06 -5.92 2.14
CA PHE A 43 -6.47 -5.59 2.15
C PHE A 43 -6.83 -4.36 1.31
N PHE A 44 -5.88 -3.81 0.56
CA PHE A 44 -6.12 -2.71 -0.38
C PHE A 44 -5.88 -3.14 -1.82
N ASP A 45 -6.69 -2.59 -2.72
CA ASP A 45 -6.54 -2.67 -4.17
C ASP A 45 -6.33 -1.27 -4.76
N GLN A 46 -6.32 -1.17 -6.09
CA GLN A 46 -6.20 0.11 -6.80
C GLN A 46 -7.26 1.13 -6.32
N ARG A 47 -8.53 0.73 -6.18
CA ARG A 47 -9.63 1.65 -5.80
C ARG A 47 -9.47 2.18 -4.38
N CYS A 48 -9.07 1.32 -3.45
CA CYS A 48 -8.80 1.71 -2.07
C CYS A 48 -7.67 2.74 -2.00
N VAL A 49 -6.58 2.53 -2.74
CA VAL A 49 -5.46 3.49 -2.81
C VAL A 49 -5.91 4.81 -3.44
N GLU A 50 -6.63 4.77 -4.58
CA GLU A 50 -7.19 5.96 -5.23
C GLU A 50 -8.07 6.76 -4.27
N PHE A 51 -8.94 6.08 -3.53
CA PHE A 51 -9.81 6.70 -2.55
C PHE A 51 -9.01 7.35 -1.41
N ILE A 52 -8.06 6.63 -0.81
CA ILE A 52 -7.19 7.17 0.26
C ILE A 52 -6.43 8.40 -0.23
N PHE A 53 -5.84 8.33 -1.42
CA PHE A 53 -5.06 9.44 -1.99
C PHE A 53 -5.96 10.65 -2.26
N THR A 54 -7.15 10.43 -2.82
CA THR A 54 -8.15 11.49 -3.06
C THR A 54 -8.60 12.16 -1.76
N VAL A 55 -8.84 11.38 -0.70
CA VAL A 55 -9.17 11.92 0.63
C VAL A 55 -8.03 12.78 1.15
N CYS A 56 -6.80 12.28 1.11
CA CYS A 56 -5.65 13.03 1.58
C CYS A 56 -5.42 14.31 0.77
N ASP A 57 -5.57 14.26 -0.56
CA ASP A 57 -5.44 15.43 -1.44
C ASP A 57 -6.52 16.48 -1.13
N ARG A 58 -7.76 16.04 -0.88
CA ARG A 58 -8.87 16.93 -0.47
C ARG A 58 -8.59 17.66 0.84
N PHE A 59 -7.92 17.01 1.77
CA PHE A 59 -7.51 17.62 3.05
C PHE A 59 -6.10 18.23 3.01
N HIS A 60 -5.49 18.30 1.82
CA HIS A 60 -4.15 18.85 1.60
C HIS A 60 -3.05 18.20 2.45
N PHE A 61 -3.18 16.90 2.70
CA PHE A 61 -2.19 16.14 3.43
C PHE A 61 -0.96 15.83 2.55
N PRO A 62 0.25 15.85 3.12
CA PRO A 62 1.48 15.56 2.38
C PRO A 62 1.60 14.07 2.02
N PRO A 63 2.54 13.72 1.11
CA PRO A 63 2.78 12.34 0.70
C PRO A 63 2.91 11.34 1.84
N ASP A 64 3.62 11.67 2.92
CA ASP A 64 3.82 10.77 4.06
C ASP A 64 2.49 10.29 4.67
N VAL A 65 1.51 11.18 4.81
CA VAL A 65 0.21 10.83 5.37
C VAL A 65 -0.53 9.86 4.44
N ARG A 66 -0.42 10.03 3.11
CA ARG A 66 -1.06 9.17 2.11
C ARG A 66 -0.57 7.73 2.23
N TYR A 67 0.73 7.51 2.12
CA TYR A 67 1.30 6.16 2.13
C TYR A 67 1.18 5.49 3.50
N SER A 68 1.42 6.23 4.59
CA SER A 68 1.26 5.70 5.94
C SER A 68 -0.19 5.34 6.27
N THR A 69 -1.17 6.07 5.71
CA THR A 69 -2.59 5.70 5.84
C THR A 69 -2.89 4.36 5.16
N VAL A 70 -2.36 4.12 3.95
CA VAL A 70 -2.54 2.82 3.27
C VAL A 70 -1.96 1.68 4.12
N CYS A 71 -0.74 1.84 4.61
CA CYS A 71 -0.09 0.83 5.46
C CYS A 71 -0.83 0.61 6.79
N LEU A 72 -1.29 1.68 7.44
CA LEU A 72 -2.08 1.58 8.67
C LEU A 72 -3.43 0.90 8.44
N PHE A 73 -4.11 1.24 7.35
CA PHE A 73 -5.37 0.60 6.95
C PHE A 73 -5.16 -0.89 6.71
N ASP A 74 -4.10 -1.27 6.00
CA ASP A 74 -3.78 -2.67 5.73
C ASP A 74 -3.54 -3.47 7.01
N ALA A 75 -2.68 -2.96 7.90
CA ALA A 75 -2.39 -3.60 9.18
C ALA A 75 -3.64 -3.72 10.07
N PHE A 76 -4.44 -2.64 10.15
CA PHE A 76 -5.70 -2.64 10.88
C PHE A 76 -6.68 -3.68 10.33
N MET A 77 -6.86 -3.71 9.01
CA MET A 77 -7.79 -4.63 8.37
C MET A 77 -7.36 -6.07 8.60
N PHE A 78 -6.07 -6.37 8.49
CA PHE A 78 -5.54 -7.69 8.80
C PHE A 78 -5.85 -8.12 10.24
N ALA A 79 -5.50 -7.28 11.23
CA ALA A 79 -5.74 -7.59 12.64
C ALA A 79 -7.23 -7.73 12.96
N HIS A 80 -8.05 -6.81 12.45
CA HIS A 80 -9.48 -6.77 12.72
C HIS A 80 -10.23 -7.95 12.10
N VAL A 81 -9.96 -8.25 10.83
CA VAL A 81 -10.58 -9.38 10.11
C VAL A 81 -10.15 -10.70 10.72
N SER A 82 -8.87 -10.86 11.07
CA SER A 82 -8.37 -12.08 11.71
C SER A 82 -9.04 -12.35 13.05
N SER A 83 -9.19 -11.31 13.90
CA SER A 83 -9.90 -11.41 15.17
C SER A 83 -11.38 -11.79 14.99
N LEU A 84 -12.06 -11.20 14.01
CA LEU A 84 -13.45 -11.51 13.71
C LEU A 84 -13.61 -12.93 13.15
N TRP A 85 -12.69 -13.36 12.29
CA TRP A 85 -12.69 -14.71 11.73
C TRP A 85 -12.55 -15.75 12.84
N GLN A 86 -11.54 -15.58 13.70
CA GLN A 86 -11.32 -16.44 14.86
C GLN A 86 -12.57 -16.50 15.76
N TYR A 87 -13.19 -15.34 16.03
CA TYR A 87 -14.42 -15.29 16.81
C TYR A 87 -15.55 -16.11 16.17
N VAL A 88 -15.78 -16.00 14.86
CA VAL A 88 -16.84 -16.77 14.20
C VAL A 88 -16.51 -18.26 14.19
N ASP A 89 -15.24 -18.63 13.94
CA ASP A 89 -14.76 -20.02 13.91
C ASP A 89 -14.96 -20.71 15.26
N GLU A 90 -14.57 -20.05 16.36
CA GLU A 90 -14.71 -20.59 17.72
C GLU A 90 -16.17 -20.72 18.19
N ASN A 91 -17.09 -19.93 17.62
CA ASN A 91 -18.50 -19.91 18.03
C ASN A 91 -19.43 -20.72 17.11
N CYS A 92 -18.94 -21.20 15.97
CA CYS A 92 -19.73 -21.98 15.01
C CYS A 92 -19.43 -23.47 15.12
N ARG A 93 -20.47 -24.30 15.22
CA ARG A 93 -20.33 -25.77 15.31
C ARG A 93 -20.41 -26.48 13.96
N THR A 94 -20.90 -25.78 12.94
CA THR A 94 -21.12 -26.31 11.60
C THR A 94 -20.61 -25.33 10.56
N GLU A 95 -20.22 -25.85 9.39
CA GLU A 95 -19.79 -25.03 8.25
C GLU A 95 -20.93 -24.09 7.77
N GLU A 96 -22.18 -24.55 7.80
CA GLU A 96 -23.33 -23.73 7.39
C GLU A 96 -23.55 -22.53 8.34
N SER A 97 -23.50 -22.76 9.66
CA SER A 97 -23.59 -21.67 10.64
C SER A 97 -22.43 -20.69 10.50
N PHE A 98 -21.23 -21.22 10.26
CA PHE A 98 -20.03 -20.42 10.03
C PHE A 98 -20.20 -19.48 8.83
N LEU A 99 -20.61 -20.02 7.67
CA LEU A 99 -20.78 -19.23 6.45
C LEU A 99 -21.84 -18.14 6.60
N LYS A 100 -22.94 -18.45 7.29
CA LYS A 100 -24.02 -17.48 7.56
C LYS A 100 -23.54 -16.32 8.44
N ASP A 101 -22.87 -16.62 9.53
CA ASP A 101 -22.38 -15.61 10.47
C ASP A 101 -21.23 -14.81 9.86
N TRP A 102 -20.32 -15.48 9.14
CA TRP A 102 -19.25 -14.83 8.40
C TRP A 102 -19.79 -13.86 7.34
N ASN A 103 -20.78 -14.26 6.56
CA ASN A 103 -21.41 -13.38 5.56
C ASN A 103 -22.06 -12.14 6.19
N THR A 104 -22.60 -12.28 7.41
CA THR A 104 -23.14 -11.15 8.18
C THR A 104 -22.03 -10.20 8.65
N VAL A 105 -20.91 -10.75 9.13
CA VAL A 105 -19.70 -9.98 9.50
C VAL A 105 -19.14 -9.25 8.30
N GLU A 106 -18.95 -9.94 7.18
CA GLU A 106 -18.43 -9.40 5.92
C GLU A 106 -19.29 -8.23 5.42
N THR A 107 -20.62 -8.38 5.44
CA THR A 107 -21.57 -7.32 5.05
C THR A 107 -21.41 -6.07 5.92
N LYS A 108 -21.31 -6.24 7.25
CA LYS A 108 -21.12 -5.13 8.18
C LYS A 108 -19.77 -4.44 7.98
N LEU A 109 -18.70 -5.22 7.86
CA LEU A 109 -17.36 -4.70 7.62
C LEU A 109 -17.30 -3.87 6.33
N SER A 110 -17.86 -4.42 5.25
CA SER A 110 -17.93 -3.75 3.96
C SER A 110 -18.65 -2.40 4.08
N SER A 111 -19.82 -2.36 4.73
CA SER A 111 -20.60 -1.12 4.92
C SER A 111 -19.88 -0.02 5.72
N GLN A 112 -18.80 -0.36 6.42
CA GLN A 112 -18.06 0.57 7.29
C GLN A 112 -16.68 0.93 6.74
N VAL A 113 -16.29 0.42 5.57
CA VAL A 113 -14.91 0.57 5.07
C VAL A 113 -14.48 2.02 4.93
N VAL A 114 -15.35 2.89 4.43
CA VAL A 114 -15.07 4.34 4.29
C VAL A 114 -14.77 4.97 5.65
N LEU A 115 -15.55 4.61 6.68
CA LEU A 115 -15.29 5.08 8.05
C LEU A 115 -13.95 4.54 8.57
N ARG A 116 -13.59 3.28 8.26
CA ARG A 116 -12.28 2.71 8.65
C ARG A 116 -11.12 3.46 8.00
N VAL A 117 -11.21 3.76 6.71
CA VAL A 117 -10.22 4.57 6.01
C VAL A 117 -10.06 5.93 6.67
N LEU A 118 -11.16 6.65 6.92
CA LEU A 118 -11.09 7.98 7.53
C LEU A 118 -10.55 7.95 8.97
N SER A 119 -10.84 6.89 9.73
CA SER A 119 -10.22 6.67 11.05
C SER A 119 -8.70 6.51 10.94
N CYS A 120 -8.19 5.76 9.95
CA CYS A 120 -6.76 5.66 9.70
C CYS A 120 -6.14 7.01 9.30
N VAL A 121 -6.80 7.80 8.44
CA VAL A 121 -6.35 9.16 8.08
C VAL A 121 -6.29 10.06 9.31
N GLN A 122 -7.31 10.02 10.17
CA GLN A 122 -7.33 10.79 11.42
C GLN A 122 -6.12 10.47 12.30
N ILE A 123 -5.84 9.18 12.54
CA ILE A 123 -4.71 8.74 13.37
C ILE A 123 -3.38 9.22 12.78
N ILE A 124 -3.13 8.94 11.50
CA ILE A 124 -1.86 9.32 10.85
C ILE A 124 -1.69 10.85 10.83
N SER A 125 -2.77 11.61 10.55
CA SER A 125 -2.71 13.07 10.56
C SER A 125 -2.35 13.64 11.95
N LYS A 126 -2.77 12.98 13.04
CA LYS A 126 -2.41 13.38 14.41
C LYS A 126 -0.99 12.99 14.81
N MET A 127 -0.51 11.85 14.31
CA MET A 127 0.87 11.40 14.54
C MET A 127 1.90 12.20 13.75
N SER A 128 1.49 12.76 12.62
CA SER A 128 2.36 13.57 11.80
C SER A 128 2.65 14.92 12.46
N ASN A 129 3.88 15.42 12.34
CA ASN A 129 4.29 16.73 12.88
C ASN A 129 3.69 17.94 12.11
N TYR A 130 2.65 17.72 11.31
CA TYR A 130 2.02 18.75 10.49
C TYR A 130 0.98 19.52 11.30
N SER A 131 0.86 20.82 11.03
CA SER A 131 -0.10 21.71 11.73
C SER A 131 -1.57 21.41 11.41
N THR A 132 -1.82 20.62 10.38
CA THR A 132 -3.18 20.26 9.93
C THR A 132 -3.50 18.88 10.45
N GLN A 133 -4.48 18.79 11.35
CA GLN A 133 -5.01 17.53 11.85
C GLN A 133 -6.45 17.35 11.35
N LEU A 134 -6.81 16.13 10.98
CA LEU A 134 -8.18 15.84 10.57
C LEU A 134 -9.08 15.71 11.81
N ASN A 135 -9.89 16.73 12.07
CA ASN A 135 -10.81 16.72 13.21
C ASN A 135 -12.09 15.89 12.92
N VAL A 136 -12.81 15.55 13.98
CA VAL A 136 -14.00 14.69 13.92
C VAL A 136 -15.14 15.33 13.13
N SER A 137 -15.37 16.63 13.29
CA SER A 137 -16.43 17.35 12.60
C SER A 137 -16.19 17.43 11.08
N SER A 138 -14.94 17.58 10.64
CA SER A 138 -14.55 17.50 9.23
C SER A 138 -14.82 16.11 8.63
N VAL A 139 -14.53 15.04 9.38
CA VAL A 139 -14.85 13.67 8.95
C VAL A 139 -16.35 13.43 8.89
N LYS A 140 -17.10 13.91 9.88
CA LYS A 140 -18.56 13.85 9.87
C LYS A 140 -19.14 14.54 8.63
N ASN A 141 -18.70 15.76 8.32
CA ASN A 141 -19.15 16.49 7.14
C ASN A 141 -18.80 15.76 5.84
N PHE A 142 -17.58 15.20 5.75
CA PHE A 142 -17.17 14.43 4.59
C PHE A 142 -18.01 13.16 4.39
N LEU A 143 -18.25 12.41 5.47
CA LEU A 143 -19.12 11.22 5.47
C LEU A 143 -20.55 11.57 5.06
N GLN A 144 -21.09 12.67 5.57
CA GLN A 144 -22.43 13.16 5.18
C GLN A 144 -22.50 13.50 3.69
N CYS A 145 -21.47 14.13 3.11
CA CYS A 145 -21.42 14.38 1.67
C CYS A 145 -21.41 13.09 0.83
N MET A 146 -20.93 11.98 1.39
CA MET A 146 -20.94 10.66 0.75
C MET A 146 -22.21 9.84 1.06
N GLY A 147 -23.19 10.42 1.77
CA GLY A 147 -24.44 9.74 2.13
C GLY A 147 -24.37 8.88 3.39
N PHE A 148 -23.29 8.96 4.17
CA PHE A 148 -23.15 8.25 5.44
C PHE A 148 -23.58 9.11 6.63
N CYS A 149 -24.43 8.55 7.48
CA CYS A 149 -24.93 9.20 8.69
C CYS A 149 -24.23 8.63 9.94
N TYR A 150 -23.15 9.29 10.38
CA TYR A 150 -22.45 8.95 11.63
C TYR A 150 -22.48 10.11 12.64
N THR A 151 -22.60 9.77 13.92
CA THR A 151 -22.37 10.71 15.02
C THR A 151 -20.89 10.89 15.29
N GLU A 152 -20.50 12.00 15.92
CA GLU A 152 -19.10 12.22 16.31
C GLU A 152 -18.60 11.14 17.28
N GLU A 153 -19.46 10.68 18.18
CA GLU A 153 -19.16 9.55 19.09
C GLU A 153 -18.88 8.25 18.31
N GLN A 154 -19.65 7.94 17.26
CA GLN A 154 -19.42 6.77 16.42
C GLN A 154 -18.09 6.87 15.68
N ILE A 155 -17.72 8.06 15.20
CA ILE A 155 -16.44 8.31 14.53
C ILE A 155 -15.28 8.11 15.51
N LEU A 156 -15.36 8.69 16.72
CA LEU A 156 -14.37 8.49 17.77
C LEU A 156 -14.23 7.02 18.19
N LYS A 157 -15.35 6.29 18.31
CA LYS A 157 -15.32 4.84 18.58
C LYS A 157 -14.70 4.04 17.43
N ALA A 158 -14.85 4.51 16.19
CA ALA A 158 -14.21 3.87 15.05
C ALA A 158 -12.70 4.10 15.05
N GLU A 159 -12.25 5.32 15.39
CA GLU A 159 -10.84 5.65 15.58
C GLU A 159 -10.22 4.80 16.70
N LEU A 160 -10.85 4.76 17.88
CA LEU A 160 -10.39 3.96 19.01
C LEU A 160 -10.33 2.45 18.68
N ARG A 161 -11.20 1.96 17.79
CA ARG A 161 -11.14 0.57 17.34
C ARG A 161 -9.89 0.28 16.55
N VAL A 162 -9.42 1.20 15.71
CA VAL A 162 -8.17 1.04 14.97
C VAL A 162 -7.00 0.94 15.94
N LEU A 163 -6.92 1.86 16.92
CA LEU A 163 -5.89 1.84 17.95
C LEU A 163 -5.89 0.53 18.74
N LYS A 164 -7.07 0.09 19.22
CA LYS A 164 -7.20 -1.15 20.00
C LYS A 164 -6.86 -2.40 19.21
N ALA A 165 -7.23 -2.47 17.93
CA ALA A 165 -6.93 -3.63 17.09
C ALA A 165 -5.43 -3.79 16.81
N LEU A 166 -4.66 -2.73 16.96
CA LEU A 166 -3.21 -2.70 16.78
C LEU A 166 -2.45 -2.58 18.10
N ASP A 167 -3.12 -2.83 19.24
CA ASP A 167 -2.53 -2.70 20.58
C ASP A 167 -1.82 -1.35 20.81
N TYR A 168 -2.36 -0.29 20.20
CA TYR A 168 -1.83 1.08 20.18
C TYR A 168 -0.45 1.24 19.49
N ASP A 169 0.08 0.20 18.84
CA ASP A 169 1.28 0.29 17.98
C ASP A 169 0.90 0.72 16.57
N VAL A 170 0.81 2.04 16.38
CA VAL A 170 0.45 2.68 15.11
C VAL A 170 1.63 3.33 14.40
N ASN A 171 2.86 3.12 14.89
CA ASN A 171 4.09 3.64 14.27
C ASN A 171 4.53 2.77 13.08
N ILE A 172 3.66 2.67 12.08
CA ILE A 172 3.88 1.83 10.91
C ILE A 172 4.73 2.57 9.90
N GLN A 173 5.91 2.01 9.62
CA GLN A 173 6.80 2.54 8.58
C GLN A 173 6.20 2.31 7.20
N SER A 174 6.15 3.37 6.38
CA SER A 174 5.69 3.27 4.98
C SER A 174 6.88 3.07 4.03
N PRO A 175 6.66 2.53 2.81
CA PRO A 175 7.70 2.47 1.79
C PRO A 175 8.33 3.84 1.46
N LEU A 176 7.58 4.93 1.64
CA LEU A 176 8.10 6.28 1.41
C LEU A 176 9.20 6.65 2.43
N THR A 177 9.13 6.14 3.66
CA THR A 177 10.20 6.34 4.65
C THR A 177 11.51 5.73 4.17
N TYR A 178 11.48 4.48 3.69
CA TYR A 178 12.63 3.79 3.12
C TYR A 178 13.20 4.56 1.92
N LEU A 179 12.32 4.95 1.00
CA LEU A 179 12.68 5.72 -0.19
C LEU A 179 13.35 7.04 0.18
N SER A 180 12.76 7.81 1.09
CA SER A 180 13.26 9.13 1.46
C SER A 180 14.63 9.04 2.15
N THR A 181 14.82 8.06 3.05
CA THR A 181 16.10 7.82 3.73
C THR A 181 17.18 7.39 2.73
N LEU A 182 16.89 6.39 1.89
CA LEU A 182 17.83 5.91 0.88
C LEU A 182 18.22 6.98 -0.12
N LEU A 183 17.25 7.74 -0.64
CA LEU A 183 17.52 8.78 -1.63
C LEU A 183 18.42 9.88 -1.04
N LYS A 184 18.19 10.30 0.22
CA LYS A 184 19.04 11.29 0.91
C LYS A 184 20.48 10.80 1.06
N LEU A 185 20.67 9.53 1.47
CA LEU A 185 21.99 8.93 1.63
C LEU A 185 22.74 8.83 0.30
N VAL A 186 22.06 8.34 -0.75
CA VAL A 186 22.65 8.23 -2.09
C VAL A 186 22.96 9.61 -2.67
N ALA A 187 22.07 10.58 -2.46
CA ALA A 187 22.28 11.96 -2.90
C ALA A 187 23.52 12.59 -2.28
N ALA A 188 23.81 12.27 -1.02
CA ALA A 188 25.06 12.67 -0.36
C ALA A 188 26.28 11.97 -0.99
N ASP A 189 26.19 10.67 -1.28
CA ASP A 189 27.30 9.90 -1.87
C ASP A 189 27.71 10.42 -3.26
N VAL A 190 26.73 10.78 -4.10
CA VAL A 190 26.96 11.15 -5.50
C VAL A 190 26.89 12.66 -5.76
N GLN A 191 26.72 13.47 -4.71
CA GLN A 191 26.51 14.92 -4.81
C GLN A 191 25.40 15.29 -5.80
N MET A 192 24.23 14.67 -5.62
CA MET A 192 23.10 14.80 -6.54
C MET A 192 22.56 16.24 -6.58
N SER A 193 22.62 16.87 -7.75
CA SER A 193 22.19 18.27 -7.95
C SER A 193 20.68 18.44 -8.13
N ASN A 194 19.99 17.41 -8.62
CA ASN A 194 18.57 17.43 -8.98
C ASN A 194 17.68 16.62 -8.02
N PHE A 195 18.08 16.55 -6.74
CA PHE A 195 17.40 15.77 -5.70
C PHE A 195 15.88 15.95 -5.69
N GLN A 196 15.40 17.20 -5.69
CA GLN A 196 13.96 17.48 -5.60
C GLN A 196 13.19 16.99 -6.83
N SER A 197 13.80 17.09 -8.02
CA SER A 197 13.20 16.60 -9.26
C SER A 197 13.06 15.08 -9.23
N ILE A 198 14.14 14.38 -8.85
CA ILE A 198 14.14 12.91 -8.72
C ILE A 198 13.17 12.47 -7.62
N TYR A 199 13.12 13.16 -6.49
CA TYR A 199 12.18 12.86 -5.41
C TYR A 199 10.72 12.97 -5.87
N ASN A 200 10.37 13.99 -6.66
CA ASN A 200 9.01 14.12 -7.21
C ASN A 200 8.68 12.96 -8.17
N ILE A 201 9.62 12.59 -9.05
CA ILE A 201 9.43 11.43 -9.94
C ILE A 201 9.29 10.14 -9.12
N CYS A 202 10.06 9.98 -8.05
CA CYS A 202 9.93 8.87 -7.11
C CYS A 202 8.52 8.80 -6.50
N LEU A 203 7.92 9.94 -6.12
CA LEU A 203 6.55 9.97 -5.60
C LEU A 203 5.52 9.53 -6.66
N ASP A 204 5.69 9.95 -7.90
CA ASP A 204 4.81 9.55 -9.01
C ASP A 204 4.91 8.05 -9.29
N ILE A 205 6.14 7.52 -9.31
CA ILE A 205 6.38 6.09 -9.52
C ILE A 205 5.87 5.27 -8.34
N LEU A 206 6.12 5.70 -7.10
CA LEU A 206 5.62 4.99 -5.91
C LEU A 206 4.09 4.96 -5.90
N SER A 207 3.45 6.08 -6.25
CA SER A 207 1.98 6.15 -6.42
C SER A 207 1.53 5.14 -7.48
N PHE A 208 2.19 5.12 -8.64
CA PHE A 208 1.90 4.17 -9.71
C PHE A 208 2.07 2.71 -9.25
N VAL A 209 3.11 2.40 -8.47
CA VAL A 209 3.34 1.05 -7.93
C VAL A 209 2.21 0.64 -6.99
N PHE A 210 1.73 1.53 -6.12
CA PHE A 210 0.58 1.25 -5.27
C PHE A 210 -0.70 1.01 -6.09
N MET A 211 -0.92 1.77 -7.16
CA MET A 211 -2.09 1.60 -8.04
C MET A 211 -2.03 0.33 -8.89
N LYS A 212 -0.83 -0.09 -9.32
CA LYS A 212 -0.59 -1.22 -10.23
C LYS A 212 0.14 -2.38 -9.56
N ARG A 213 -0.06 -2.51 -8.25
CA ARG A 213 0.58 -3.48 -7.35
C ARG A 213 0.57 -4.89 -7.93
N ASP A 214 -0.61 -5.46 -8.19
CA ASP A 214 -0.75 -6.82 -8.71
C ASP A 214 0.04 -7.01 -10.02
N GLU A 215 -0.14 -6.12 -10.99
CA GLU A 215 0.53 -6.22 -12.30
C GLU A 215 2.06 -6.13 -12.19
N ILE A 216 2.58 -5.27 -11.31
CA ILE A 216 4.01 -5.08 -11.12
C ILE A 216 4.60 -6.29 -10.40
N TYR A 217 4.06 -6.69 -9.26
CA TYR A 217 4.59 -7.81 -8.49
C TYR A 217 4.45 -9.15 -9.23
N ASP A 218 3.36 -9.37 -9.98
CA ASP A 218 3.23 -10.53 -10.85
C ASP A 218 4.32 -10.55 -11.93
N SER A 219 4.71 -9.39 -12.47
CA SER A 219 5.74 -9.29 -13.51
C SER A 219 7.17 -9.46 -12.99
N LEU A 220 7.41 -9.27 -11.68
CA LEU A 220 8.72 -9.47 -11.06
C LEU A 220 9.06 -10.96 -10.88
N LEU A 221 8.09 -11.86 -11.03
CA LEU A 221 8.32 -13.30 -10.92
C LEU A 221 8.83 -13.84 -12.26
N LEU A 222 10.02 -14.43 -12.24
CA LEU A 222 10.72 -14.90 -13.44
C LEU A 222 10.32 -16.33 -13.85
N ASP A 223 9.92 -17.17 -12.89
CA ASP A 223 9.84 -18.62 -13.10
C ASP A 223 8.39 -19.14 -13.24
N PRO A 224 8.19 -20.21 -14.03
CA PRO A 224 6.92 -20.94 -14.06
C PRO A 224 6.73 -21.70 -12.74
N ILE A 225 6.13 -21.01 -11.77
CA ILE A 225 5.80 -21.54 -10.46
C ILE A 225 4.31 -21.86 -10.34
N SER A 226 3.97 -22.76 -9.40
CA SER A 226 2.58 -23.08 -9.08
C SER A 226 1.82 -21.84 -8.61
N GLU A 227 0.50 -21.82 -8.75
CA GLU A 227 -0.31 -20.65 -8.37
C GLU A 227 -0.17 -20.32 -6.87
N GLN A 228 -0.06 -21.34 -6.01
CA GLN A 228 0.10 -21.15 -4.58
C GLN A 228 1.48 -20.55 -4.24
N GLU A 229 2.53 -21.06 -4.88
CA GLU A 229 3.89 -20.54 -4.70
C GLU A 229 4.00 -19.12 -5.24
N ARG A 230 3.34 -18.84 -6.37
CA ARG A 230 3.21 -17.48 -6.93
C ARG A 230 2.62 -16.51 -5.92
N LYS A 231 1.47 -16.86 -5.33
CA LYS A 231 0.81 -16.01 -4.33
C LYS A 231 1.72 -15.76 -3.13
N HIS A 232 2.45 -16.78 -2.69
CA HIS A 232 3.38 -16.65 -1.58
C HIS A 232 4.56 -15.72 -1.90
N GLN A 233 5.21 -15.90 -3.04
CA GLN A 233 6.34 -15.06 -3.45
C GLN A 233 5.94 -13.60 -3.63
N ILE A 234 4.73 -13.33 -4.12
CA ILE A 234 4.17 -11.97 -4.19
C ILE A 234 4.10 -11.34 -2.81
N VAL A 235 3.58 -12.05 -1.81
CA VAL A 235 3.51 -11.54 -0.43
C VAL A 235 4.91 -11.26 0.13
N VAL A 236 5.90 -12.09 -0.20
CA VAL A 236 7.30 -11.87 0.18
C VAL A 236 7.88 -10.62 -0.47
N LEU A 237 7.65 -10.42 -1.77
CA LEU A 237 8.11 -9.22 -2.50
C LEU A 237 7.42 -7.95 -1.99
N GLU A 238 6.13 -8.03 -1.67
CA GLU A 238 5.35 -6.91 -1.13
C GLU A 238 5.81 -6.50 0.28
N ALA A 239 6.33 -7.45 1.05
CA ALA A 239 6.91 -7.19 2.36
C ALA A 239 8.29 -6.49 2.30
N ASP A 240 8.98 -6.57 1.16
CA ASP A 240 10.30 -6.01 0.96
C ASP A 240 10.23 -4.53 0.52
N TYR A 241 10.08 -3.65 1.51
CA TYR A 241 10.04 -2.21 1.31
C TYR A 241 11.41 -1.65 0.90
N MET A 242 12.50 -2.34 1.24
CA MET A 242 13.84 -1.95 0.79
C MET A 242 13.96 -2.14 -0.72
N LEU A 243 13.56 -3.31 -1.24
CA LEU A 243 13.52 -3.59 -2.68
C LEU A 243 12.61 -2.61 -3.42
N LEU A 244 11.41 -2.37 -2.89
CA LEU A 244 10.48 -1.40 -3.46
C LEU A 244 11.10 0.00 -3.52
N ALA A 245 11.70 0.48 -2.44
CA ALA A 245 12.32 1.81 -2.39
C ALA A 245 13.49 1.94 -3.39
N CYS A 246 14.42 0.98 -3.40
CA CYS A 246 15.54 0.99 -4.35
C CYS A 246 15.04 0.89 -5.81
N GLY A 247 14.04 0.04 -6.07
CA GLY A 247 13.42 -0.13 -7.37
C GLY A 247 12.74 1.14 -7.89
N VAL A 248 12.05 1.87 -7.00
CA VAL A 248 11.44 3.17 -7.34
C VAL A 248 12.52 4.22 -7.64
N ILE A 249 13.56 4.34 -6.81
CA ILE A 249 14.65 5.31 -7.03
C ILE A 249 15.35 5.06 -8.37
N THR A 250 15.72 3.81 -8.65
CA THR A 250 16.39 3.45 -9.90
C THR A 250 15.51 3.65 -11.13
N SER A 251 14.20 3.48 -11.00
CA SER A 251 13.22 3.83 -12.04
C SER A 251 13.11 5.34 -12.25
N ALA A 252 13.10 6.11 -11.17
CA ALA A 252 13.03 7.57 -11.24
C ALA A 252 14.27 8.17 -11.91
N VAL A 253 15.45 7.65 -11.59
CA VAL A 253 16.71 8.08 -12.21
C VAL A 253 16.71 7.78 -13.71
N GLU A 254 16.28 6.59 -14.15
CA GLU A 254 16.19 6.25 -15.58
C GLU A 254 15.18 7.13 -16.34
N LEU A 255 14.08 7.51 -15.69
CA LEU A 255 13.06 8.37 -16.30
C LEU A 255 13.40 9.86 -16.23
N SER A 256 14.40 10.25 -15.44
CA SER A 256 14.84 11.64 -15.34
C SER A 256 15.57 12.08 -16.61
N ALA A 257 15.34 13.33 -17.04
CA ALA A 257 15.94 13.86 -18.27
C ALA A 257 17.39 14.30 -18.11
N ASP A 258 17.87 14.43 -16.87
CA ASP A 258 19.23 14.88 -16.55
C ASP A 258 20.24 13.73 -16.64
N GLN A 259 21.48 14.06 -16.98
CA GLN A 259 22.64 13.16 -16.96
C GLN A 259 23.06 12.84 -15.51
N CYS A 260 22.16 12.21 -14.77
CA CYS A 260 22.43 11.71 -13.44
C CYS A 260 23.48 10.58 -13.53
N ASN A 261 24.36 10.46 -12.53
CA ASN A 261 25.31 9.36 -12.42
C ASN A 261 24.58 8.04 -12.07
N GLU A 262 23.75 7.54 -12.99
CA GLU A 262 22.89 6.36 -12.82
C GLU A 262 23.68 5.16 -12.30
N HIS A 263 24.87 4.93 -12.86
CA HIS A 263 25.74 3.84 -12.45
C HIS A 263 26.21 3.98 -10.99
N SER A 264 26.65 5.16 -10.58
CA SER A 264 27.07 5.43 -9.19
C SER A 264 25.90 5.30 -8.21
N ILE A 265 24.70 5.73 -8.61
CA ILE A 265 23.49 5.58 -7.81
C ILE A 265 23.10 4.12 -7.65
N LEU A 266 23.12 3.34 -8.73
CA LEU A 266 22.85 1.90 -8.69
C LEU A 266 23.82 1.17 -7.75
N LEU A 267 25.11 1.48 -7.83
CA LEU A 267 26.13 0.90 -6.95
C LEU A 267 25.94 1.32 -5.50
N SER A 268 25.71 2.61 -5.23
CA SER A 268 25.47 3.10 -3.86
C SER A 268 24.23 2.44 -3.25
N LEU A 269 23.12 2.36 -4.00
CA LEU A 269 21.90 1.67 -3.55
C LEU A 269 22.14 0.19 -3.28
N SER A 270 22.83 -0.52 -4.18
CA SER A 270 23.14 -1.94 -4.02
C SER A 270 23.97 -2.18 -2.76
N ASN A 271 25.00 -1.36 -2.53
CA ASN A 271 25.85 -1.44 -1.34
C ASN A 271 25.08 -1.18 -0.05
N ARG A 272 24.18 -0.18 -0.03
CA ARG A 272 23.42 0.21 1.17
C ARG A 272 22.26 -0.73 1.50
N SER A 273 21.66 -1.34 0.49
CA SER A 273 20.50 -2.24 0.67
C SER A 273 20.88 -3.73 0.71
N SER A 274 22.11 -4.09 0.33
CA SER A 274 22.53 -5.46 0.06
C SER A 274 21.73 -6.16 -1.06
N ILE A 275 21.05 -5.40 -1.92
CA ILE A 275 20.29 -5.92 -3.06
C ILE A 275 21.17 -5.90 -4.31
N PRO A 276 21.30 -7.01 -5.06
CA PRO A 276 22.10 -7.05 -6.28
C PRO A 276 21.64 -6.04 -7.33
N VAL A 277 22.59 -5.41 -8.03
CA VAL A 277 22.30 -4.46 -9.12
C VAL A 277 21.37 -5.03 -10.18
N GLU A 278 21.48 -6.32 -10.49
CA GLU A 278 20.64 -6.98 -11.49
C GLU A 278 19.17 -7.09 -11.04
N GLU A 279 18.91 -7.28 -9.75
CA GLU A 279 17.54 -7.25 -9.20
C GLU A 279 16.94 -5.85 -9.29
N LEU A 280 17.73 -4.81 -9.03
CA LEU A 280 17.30 -3.42 -9.17
C LEU A 280 16.97 -3.07 -10.63
N LYS A 281 17.83 -3.48 -11.57
CA LYS A 281 17.58 -3.32 -13.02
C LYS A 281 16.33 -4.07 -13.45
N HIS A 282 16.13 -5.29 -12.93
CA HIS A 282 14.96 -6.09 -13.23
C HIS A 282 13.67 -5.41 -12.72
N PHE A 283 13.68 -4.90 -11.49
CA PHE A 283 12.55 -4.17 -10.93
C PHE A 283 12.18 -2.96 -11.79
N ARG A 284 13.19 -2.15 -12.12
CA ARG A 284 13.04 -0.98 -12.98
C ARG A 284 12.45 -1.30 -14.34
N ALA A 285 12.97 -2.34 -15.01
CA ALA A 285 12.47 -2.75 -16.32
C ALA A 285 10.98 -3.12 -16.28
N ASN A 286 10.52 -3.75 -15.18
CA ASN A 286 9.12 -4.09 -14.99
C ASN A 286 8.24 -2.87 -14.75
N VAL A 287 8.67 -1.93 -13.91
CA VAL A 287 7.96 -0.64 -13.73
C VAL A 287 7.79 0.07 -15.07
N LYS A 288 8.88 0.22 -15.84
CA LYS A 288 8.87 0.85 -17.17
C LYS A 288 7.90 0.16 -18.13
N LYS A 289 7.91 -1.17 -18.18
CA LYS A 289 6.99 -1.98 -18.99
C LYS A 289 5.53 -1.72 -18.60
N CYS A 290 5.22 -1.70 -17.31
CA CYS A 290 3.87 -1.43 -16.80
C CYS A 290 3.40 0.00 -17.10
N VAL A 291 4.28 0.99 -17.00
CA VAL A 291 3.98 2.39 -17.38
C VAL A 291 3.65 2.50 -18.87
N ILE A 292 4.45 1.85 -19.74
CA ILE A 292 4.21 1.85 -21.20
C ILE A 292 2.86 1.20 -21.53
N LYS A 293 2.59 0.02 -20.94
CA LYS A 293 1.32 -0.70 -21.12
C LYS A 293 0.12 0.16 -20.69
N SER A 294 0.22 0.84 -19.56
CA SER A 294 -0.85 1.71 -19.04
C SER A 294 -1.14 2.90 -19.97
N LYS A 295 -0.10 3.54 -20.52
CA LYS A 295 -0.25 4.63 -21.52
C LYS A 295 -0.97 4.17 -22.79
N GLN A 296 -0.72 2.94 -23.24
CA GLN A 296 -1.38 2.36 -24.42
C GLN A 296 -2.87 2.09 -24.16
N THR A 297 -3.22 1.59 -22.96
CA THR A 297 -4.60 1.36 -22.54
C THR A 297 -5.41 2.66 -22.51
N VAL A 298 -4.87 3.74 -21.94
CA VAL A 298 -5.54 5.05 -21.88
C VAL A 298 -5.82 5.61 -23.28
N ARG A 299 -4.84 5.56 -24.19
CA ARG A 299 -5.02 6.00 -25.60
C ARG A 299 -6.09 5.20 -26.35
N THR A 300 -6.23 3.92 -26.02
CA THR A 300 -7.25 3.03 -26.61
C THR A 300 -8.64 3.30 -26.01
N GLN A 301 -8.72 3.66 -24.73
CA GLN A 301 -9.96 4.07 -24.07
C GLN A 301 -10.43 5.45 -24.53
N GLU A 302 -9.54 6.42 -24.74
CA GLU A 302 -9.89 7.76 -25.27
C GLU A 302 -10.42 7.69 -26.72
N THR A 303 -9.94 6.75 -27.52
CA THR A 303 -10.45 6.52 -28.88
C THR A 303 -11.79 5.79 -28.92
N THR A 304 -12.09 4.96 -27.91
CA THR A 304 -13.38 4.28 -27.78
C THR A 304 -14.44 5.12 -27.06
N HIS A 305 -14.08 5.99 -26.11
CA HIS A 305 -15.03 6.87 -25.42
C HIS A 305 -15.62 7.99 -26.29
N ARG A 306 -15.03 8.27 -27.47
CA ARG A 306 -15.68 9.09 -28.53
C ARG A 306 -16.82 8.36 -29.25
N ARG A 307 -17.05 7.08 -28.97
CA ARG A 307 -18.15 6.26 -29.49
C ARG A 307 -18.81 5.50 -28.34
N CYS A 308 -19.82 6.12 -27.75
CA CYS A 308 -20.84 5.57 -26.84
C CYS A 308 -20.68 5.79 -25.32
N SER A 309 -21.81 6.14 -24.71
CA SER A 309 -22.21 6.01 -23.29
C SER A 309 -23.62 5.38 -23.27
N PRO A 310 -24.15 4.86 -22.14
CA PRO A 310 -23.51 4.38 -20.91
C PRO A 310 -23.64 2.86 -20.71
N VAL A 311 -22.80 2.31 -19.83
CA VAL A 311 -22.64 0.88 -19.55
C VAL A 311 -23.77 0.33 -18.67
N LYS A 312 -24.34 -0.82 -19.08
CA LYS A 312 -25.29 -1.62 -18.30
C LYS A 312 -24.57 -2.44 -17.23
N PHE A 313 -25.17 -2.53 -16.04
CA PHE A 313 -24.78 -3.46 -14.97
C PHE A 313 -24.92 -4.91 -15.45
N VAL A 314 -23.89 -5.74 -15.20
CA VAL A 314 -23.93 -7.18 -15.47
C VAL A 314 -23.95 -7.95 -14.15
N ASP A 315 -24.92 -8.86 -14.06
CA ASP A 315 -25.16 -9.82 -12.99
C ASP A 315 -24.13 -10.97 -13.04
N LEU A 316 -23.62 -11.40 -11.88
CA LEU A 316 -22.56 -12.42 -11.76
C LEU A 316 -22.87 -13.42 -10.63
N SER A 317 -24.02 -14.07 -10.74
CA SER A 317 -24.44 -15.21 -9.91
C SER A 317 -23.79 -16.55 -10.30
N CYS A 318 -22.61 -16.57 -10.91
CA CYS A 318 -21.94 -17.80 -11.30
C CYS A 318 -20.44 -17.69 -11.02
N LEU A 319 -19.94 -18.50 -10.09
CA LEU A 319 -18.62 -19.14 -10.02
C LEU A 319 -18.35 -19.56 -8.56
N LEU A 320 -18.87 -20.73 -8.18
CA LEU A 320 -18.42 -21.49 -7.00
C LEU A 320 -17.67 -22.73 -7.51
N PRO A 321 -16.46 -23.03 -7.04
CA PRO A 321 -15.88 -24.36 -7.16
C PRO A 321 -16.36 -25.26 -6.02
N THR A 322 -16.69 -26.50 -6.37
CA THR A 322 -17.02 -27.59 -5.45
C THR A 322 -15.78 -28.36 -4.99
N SER A 323 -15.86 -28.82 -3.73
CA SER A 323 -15.22 -29.99 -3.10
C SER A 323 -13.72 -30.00 -2.72
N HIS A 324 -13.53 -30.08 -1.40
CA HIS A 324 -12.74 -31.03 -0.60
C HIS A 324 -11.25 -31.27 -0.88
N THR A 325 -10.42 -30.68 -0.03
CA THR A 325 -9.48 -31.35 0.90
C THR A 325 -8.89 -30.24 1.79
N ALA A 326 -8.58 -30.52 3.06
CA ALA A 326 -8.01 -29.53 3.98
C ALA A 326 -6.50 -29.39 3.75
N PRO A 327 -6.00 -28.17 3.43
CA PRO A 327 -4.68 -27.75 3.90
C PRO A 327 -4.68 -26.29 4.39
N GLU A 328 -3.64 -25.94 5.16
CA GLU A 328 -3.20 -24.59 5.58
C GLU A 328 -4.02 -23.41 5.03
N PHE A 329 -4.89 -22.85 5.88
CA PHE A 329 -5.85 -21.81 5.53
C PHE A 329 -5.17 -20.46 5.22
N ASN A 330 -5.30 -20.00 3.97
CA ASN A 330 -4.87 -18.68 3.52
C ASN A 330 -6.04 -17.69 3.70
N LEU A 331 -5.97 -16.74 4.65
CA LEU A 331 -7.03 -15.73 4.85
C LEU A 331 -7.28 -14.87 3.59
N ALA A 332 -6.34 -14.83 2.63
CA ALA A 332 -6.51 -14.14 1.35
C ALA A 332 -7.19 -14.98 0.25
N SER A 333 -7.46 -16.27 0.46
CA SER A 333 -8.31 -17.08 -0.43
C SER A 333 -9.80 -16.97 -0.10
N LEU A 334 -10.14 -16.37 1.05
CA LEU A 334 -11.51 -16.05 1.39
C LEU A 334 -12.02 -14.94 0.44
N PRO A 335 -13.27 -15.03 -0.05
CA PRO A 335 -13.87 -14.06 -0.98
C PRO A 335 -14.07 -12.65 -0.39
N ILE A 336 -13.48 -12.37 0.77
CA ILE A 336 -13.46 -11.09 1.49
C ILE A 336 -12.88 -10.00 0.58
N GLY A 337 -11.85 -10.32 -0.21
CA GLY A 337 -11.24 -9.35 -1.13
C GLY A 337 -12.16 -8.89 -2.26
N ARG A 338 -13.10 -9.71 -2.77
CA ARG A 338 -13.89 -9.34 -3.97
C ARG A 338 -15.20 -8.62 -3.68
N ARG A 339 -15.74 -8.72 -2.46
CA ARG A 339 -16.98 -8.03 -2.05
C ARG A 339 -16.73 -6.70 -1.33
N PHE A 340 -15.64 -6.55 -0.58
CA PHE A 340 -15.24 -5.29 0.05
C PHE A 340 -15.10 -4.12 -0.95
N LEU A 341 -14.69 -4.45 -2.17
CA LEU A 341 -14.23 -3.50 -3.20
C LEU A 341 -15.33 -2.99 -4.15
N ARG A 342 -16.58 -3.40 -3.94
CA ARG A 342 -17.74 -2.81 -4.66
C ARG A 342 -18.27 -1.55 -4.00
N LEU A 343 -17.68 -1.11 -2.88
CA LEU A 343 -18.17 0.01 -2.05
C LEU A 343 -17.31 1.27 -2.12
N PHE A 344 -16.15 1.21 -2.78
CA PHE A 344 -15.45 2.42 -3.18
C PHE A 344 -16.09 2.93 -4.48
N PRO A 345 -16.58 4.19 -4.50
CA PRO A 345 -17.26 4.76 -5.66
C PRO A 345 -16.37 4.84 -6.89
#